data_AF-A0A4V1SLL3-F1
#
_entry.id   AF-A0A4V1SLL3-F1
#
_cell.length_a   1.000
_cell.length_b   1.000
_cell.length_c   1.000
_cell.angle_alpha   90.00
_cell.angle_beta   90.00
_cell.angle_gamma   90.00
#
_symmetry.space_group_name_H-M   'P 1'
#
loop_
_entity.id
_entity.type
_entity.pdbx_description
1 polymer ?
#
loop_
_entity_poly.entity_id
_entity_poly.type
_entity_poly.pdbx_seq_one_letter_code
_entity_poly.pdbx_strand_id
1 'polypeptide(L)' 'TEVEITILFKAFDETFSQTVHSRYSFRAEEIIFGAKFSNIFGTNSDGITYIDLDRMDETEPAQLPVFEFA' A
#
# COMPACT_ATOMS: atom_id res chain seq x y z
N THR A 1 -14.62 19.91 -9.42
CA THR A 1 -13.32 19.29 -9.73
C THR A 1 -13.16 18.15 -8.75
N GLU A 2 -13.04 16.91 -9.22
CA GLU A 2 -12.81 15.75 -8.34
C GLU A 2 -11.32 15.66 -7.99
N VAL A 3 -11.02 15.19 -6.77
CA VAL A 3 -9.65 15.00 -6.29
C VAL A 3 -9.18 13.59 -6.65
N GLU A 4 -7.95 13.49 -7.13
CA GLU A 4 -7.32 12.23 -7.56
C GLU A 4 -5.84 12.22 -7.14
N ILE A 5 -5.34 11.07 -6.70
CA ILE A 5 -3.93 10.81 -6.39
C ILE A 5 -3.38 9.81 -7.41
N THR A 6 -2.31 10.18 -8.10
CA THR A 6 -1.63 9.33 -9.08
C THR A 6 -0.26 8.89 -8.57
N ILE A 7 0.04 7.60 -8.69
CA ILE A 7 1.33 6.99 -8.32
C ILE A 7 2.04 6.53 -9.59
N LEU A 8 3.32 6.89 -9.75
CA LEU A 8 4.20 6.40 -10.81
C LEU A 8 5.33 5.59 -10.19
N PHE A 9 5.37 4.29 -10.48
CA PHE A 9 6.52 3.44 -10.24
C PHE A 9 7.45 3.50 -11.46
N LYS A 10 8.73 3.75 -11.21
CA LYS A 10 9.81 3.68 -12.18
C LYS A 10 10.92 2.81 -11.61
N ALA A 11 11.27 1.74 -12.31
CA ALA A 11 12.36 0.85 -11.93
C ALA A 11 13.21 0.49 -13.15
N PHE A 12 14.47 0.14 -12.93
CA PHE A 12 15.31 -0.45 -13.96
C PHE A 12 15.29 -1.96 -13.78
N ASP A 13 14.93 -2.69 -14.83
CA ASP A 13 14.99 -4.14 -14.87
C ASP A 13 16.32 -4.55 -15.49
N GLU A 14 17.21 -5.14 -14.67
CA GLU A 14 18.54 -5.57 -15.11
C GLU A 14 18.48 -6.73 -16.11
N THR A 15 17.52 -7.64 -15.98
CA THR A 15 17.40 -8.84 -16.83
C THR A 15 17.16 -8.45 -18.28
N PHE A 16 16.34 -7.41 -18.49
CA PHE A 16 16.00 -6.90 -19.82
C PHE A 16 16.69 -5.58 -20.15
N SER A 17 17.52 -5.05 -19.23
CA SER A 17 18.26 -3.79 -19.34
C SER A 17 17.37 -2.61 -19.78
N GLN A 18 16.17 -2.53 -19.22
CA GLN A 18 15.18 -1.53 -19.59
C GLN A 18 14.62 -0.81 -18.36
N THR A 19 14.13 0.41 -18.56
CA THR A 19 13.35 1.10 -17.53
C THR A 19 11.88 0.72 -17.66
N VAL A 20 11.30 0.16 -16.61
CA VAL A 20 9.87 -0.13 -16.51
C VAL A 20 9.14 1.00 -15.81
N HIS A 21 7.91 1.27 -16.27
CA HIS A 21 7.02 2.28 -15.71
C HIS A 21 5.66 1.64 -15.42
N SER A 22 5.13 1.83 -14.22
CA SER A 22 3.75 1.45 -13.85
C SER A 22 3.02 2.63 -13.22
N ARG A 23 1.74 2.80 -13.55
CA ARG A 23 0.91 3.91 -13.08
C ARG A 23 -0.34 3.37 -12.40
N TYR A 24 -0.67 3.97 -11.27
CA TYR A 24 -1.90 3.74 -10.53
C TYR A 24 -2.55 5.08 -10.22
N SER A 25 -3.88 5.10 -10.08
CA SER A 25 -4.62 6.29 -9.71
C SER A 25 -5.76 5.92 -8.76
N PHE A 26 -6.02 6.80 -7.79
CA PHE A 26 -7.06 6.67 -6.79
C PHE A 26 -7.86 7.97 -6.69
N ARG A 27 -9.16 7.88 -6.93
CA ARG A 27 -10.13 8.95 -6.68
C ARG A 27 -10.36 9.13 -5.19
N ALA A 28 -10.91 10.28 -4.81
CA ALA A 28 -11.23 10.58 -3.41
C ALA A 28 -12.09 9.50 -2.72
N GLU A 29 -13.00 8.87 -3.46
CA GLU A 29 -13.88 7.79 -2.95
C GLU A 29 -13.18 6.44 -2.76
N GLU A 30 -12.00 6.25 -3.35
CA GLU A 30 -11.17 5.04 -3.19
C GLU A 30 -10.21 5.16 -2.00
N ILE A 31 -10.18 6.32 -1.31
CA ILE A 31 -9.32 6.57 -0.16
C ILE A 31 -10.07 6.29 1.15
N ILE A 32 -9.59 5.29 1.89
CA ILE A 32 -10.13 4.94 3.21
C ILE A 32 -9.43 5.78 4.29
N PHE A 33 -10.11 6.79 4.82
CA PHE A 33 -9.60 7.59 5.93
C PHE A 33 -9.61 6.83 7.24
N GLY A 34 -8.58 7.03 8.07
CA GLY A 34 -8.49 6.38 9.38
C GLY A 34 -8.21 4.88 9.31
N ALA A 35 -7.61 4.40 8.22
CA ALA A 35 -7.18 3.02 8.06
C ALA A 35 -5.65 2.91 7.88
N LYS A 36 -5.12 1.72 8.16
CA LYS A 36 -3.76 1.29 7.85
C LYS A 36 -3.79 -0.11 7.24
N PHE A 37 -2.77 -0.48 6.48
CA PHE A 37 -2.64 -1.85 5.97
C PHE A 37 -2.45 -2.83 7.14
N SER A 38 -3.11 -3.99 7.06
CA SER A 38 -2.92 -5.10 7.98
C SER A 38 -1.49 -5.65 7.88
N ASN A 39 -0.97 -6.21 8.97
CA ASN A 39 0.29 -6.93 8.92
C ASN A 39 0.12 -8.25 8.14
N ILE A 40 0.79 -8.35 6.99
CA ILE A 40 0.76 -9.52 6.10
C ILE A 40 1.98 -10.45 6.27
N PHE A 41 2.88 -10.15 7.20
CA PHE A 41 4.02 -10.99 7.51
C PHE A 41 3.62 -12.07 8.51
N GLY A 42 4.06 -13.31 8.24
CA GLY A 42 3.90 -14.44 9.16
C GLY A 42 5.19 -15.24 9.28
N THR A 43 5.20 -16.21 10.20
CA THR A 43 6.30 -17.16 10.36
C THR A 43 5.72 -18.56 10.38
N ASN A 44 6.25 -19.46 9.55
CA ASN A 44 5.80 -20.85 9.51
C ASN A 44 6.41 -21.69 10.65
N SER A 45 6.05 -22.97 10.73
CA SER A 45 6.57 -23.90 11.74
C SER A 45 8.08 -24.05 11.75
N ASP A 46 8.74 -23.78 10.62
CA ASP A 46 10.18 -23.93 10.45
C ASP A 46 10.94 -22.63 10.77
N GLY A 47 10.23 -21.60 11.22
CA GLY A 47 10.82 -20.29 11.54
C GLY A 47 11.05 -19.39 10.32
N ILE A 48 10.52 -19.75 9.15
CA ILE A 48 10.68 -18.97 7.91
C ILE A 48 9.61 -17.88 7.86
N THR A 49 10.05 -16.63 7.69
CA THR A 49 9.17 -15.49 7.43
C THR A 49 8.58 -15.58 6.02
N TYR A 50 7.27 -15.42 5.92
CA TYR A 50 6.55 -15.33 4.65
C TYR A 50 5.73 -14.05 4.57
N ILE A 51 5.33 -13.70 3.35
CA ILE A 51 4.42 -12.60 3.03
C ILE A 51 3.16 -13.21 2.44
N ASP A 52 2.00 -12.89 2.99
CA ASP A 52 0.70 -13.31 2.47
C ASP A 52 0.19 -12.31 1.43
N LEU A 53 0.33 -12.65 0.15
CA LEU A 53 -0.05 -11.76 -0.95
C LEU A 53 -1.57 -11.63 -1.14
N ASP A 54 -2.35 -12.61 -0.67
CA ASP A 54 -3.82 -12.56 -0.76
C ASP A 54 -4.41 -11.52 0.19
N ARG A 55 -3.61 -11.05 1.15
CA ARG A 55 -3.97 -10.03 2.15
C ARG A 55 -3.35 -8.67 1.87
N MET A 56 -2.72 -8.49 0.70
CA MET A 56 -1.93 -7.30 0.38
C MET A 56 -2.74 -5.99 0.42
N ASP A 57 -4.04 -6.06 0.10
CA ASP A 57 -4.99 -4.95 0.15
C ASP A 57 -5.81 -4.90 1.46
N GLU A 58 -5.58 -5.83 2.40
CA GLU A 58 -6.31 -5.87 3.65
C GLU A 58 -5.97 -4.66 4.52
N THR A 59 -7.00 -4.03 5.09
CA THR A 59 -6.86 -2.86 5.95
C THR A 59 -7.55 -3.06 7.29
N GLU A 60 -7.02 -2.38 8.30
CA GLU A 60 -7.60 -2.30 9.63
C GLU A 60 -7.72 -0.84 10.08
N PRO A 61 -8.67 -0.50 10.97
CA PRO A 61 -8.77 0.85 11.52
C PRO A 61 -7.45 1.29 12.18
N ALA A 62 -7.00 2.50 11.84
CA ALA A 62 -5.85 3.13 12.46
C ALA A 62 -6.29 3.98 13.64
N GLN A 63 -5.51 3.97 14.73
CA GLN A 63 -5.70 4.91 15.81
C GLN A 63 -5.30 6.30 15.33
N LEU A 64 -6.28 7.18 15.18
CA LEU A 64 -6.06 8.56 14.76
C LEU A 64 -5.61 9.42 15.94
N PRO A 65 -4.67 10.35 15.73
CA PRO A 65 -4.37 11.36 16.75
C PRO A 65 -5.60 12.25 16.97
N VAL A 66 -5.79 12.66 18.23
CA VAL A 66 -6.79 13.70 18.55
C VAL A 66 -6.20 15.04 18.13
N PHE A 67 -6.83 15.69 17.16
CA PHE A 67 -6.49 17.05 16.78
C PHE A 67 -7.31 18.01 17.63
N GLU A 68 -6.65 18.74 18.54
CA GLU A 68 -7.25 19.94 19.13
C GLU A 68 -7.10 21.08 18.13
N PHE A 69 -8.21 21.54 17.58
CA PHE A 69 -8.24 22.77 16.79
C PHE A 69 -8.33 23.94 17.78
N ALA A 70 -7.27 24.76 17.82
CA ALA A 70 -7.22 26.01 18.58
C ALA A 70 -8.13 27.08 17.97
#